data_AF-A0A9E1B9L5-F1
#
_entry.id   AF-A0A9E1B9L5-F1
#
_cell.length_a   1.000
_cell.length_b   1.000
_cell.length_c   1.000
_cell.angle_alpha   90.00
_cell.angle_beta   90.00
_cell.angle_gamma   90.00
#
_symmetry.space_group_name_H-M   'P 1'
#
loop_
_entity.id
_entity.type
_entity.pdbx_description
1 polymer ?
#
loop_
_entity_poly.entity_id
_entity_poly.type
_entity_poly.pdbx_seq_one_letter_code
_entity_poly.pdbx_strand_id
1 'polypeptide(L)'
;QMIRPFKAETDRYGMYSLSGEFAYDRPHLWGSKRTGPDLMRVGNYRTTDWHENHMLNPASVVPGSIMPAYPFLFKKNADIETAYAEALTVKKVFNTPYDEKDMPALGTLEQTNANVKAEAAAIVENMKDEQVKSAFAKGEIRQIVALIAYLNSLK
;
A
#
# COMPACT_ATOMS: atom_id res chain seq x y z
N GLN A 1 -3.19 11.13 5.26
CA GLN A 1 -4.21 10.10 5.46
C GLN A 1 -4.96 10.41 6.76
N MET A 2 -5.99 11.24 6.69
CA MET A 2 -6.82 11.60 7.84
C MET A 2 -8.11 12.27 7.36
N ILE A 3 -9.23 11.56 7.42
CA ILE A 3 -10.54 12.10 7.06
C ILE A 3 -11.11 12.81 8.28
N ARG A 4 -11.42 14.10 8.13
CA ARG A 4 -11.93 14.94 9.23
C ARG A 4 -13.43 14.65 9.45
N PRO A 5 -13.95 14.82 10.68
CA PRO A 5 -15.35 14.54 11.02
C PRO A 5 -16.31 15.66 10.55
N PHE A 6 -16.16 16.11 9.30
CA PHE A 6 -17.07 17.04 8.65
C PHE A 6 -17.92 16.30 7.64
N LYS A 7 -19.19 16.68 7.51
CA LYS A 7 -20.12 16.06 6.55
C LYS A 7 -19.58 16.08 5.11
N ALA A 8 -19.00 17.20 4.68
CA ALA A 8 -18.41 17.32 3.35
C ALA A 8 -17.18 16.41 3.10
N GLU A 9 -16.47 16.04 4.16
CA GLU A 9 -15.35 15.10 4.08
C GLU A 9 -15.86 13.67 4.03
N THR A 10 -16.85 13.35 4.87
CA THR A 10 -17.37 11.99 4.93
C THR A 10 -18.15 11.61 3.69
N ASP A 11 -18.86 12.56 3.07
CA ASP A 11 -19.52 12.35 1.77
C ASP A 11 -18.52 12.12 0.63
N ARG A 12 -17.30 12.66 0.75
CA ARG A 12 -16.27 12.55 -0.29
C ARG A 12 -15.41 11.30 -0.14
N TYR A 13 -15.02 10.96 1.09
CA TYR A 13 -14.00 9.95 1.36
C TYR A 13 -14.51 8.74 2.16
N GLY A 14 -15.72 8.79 2.70
CA GLY A 14 -16.27 7.75 3.57
C GLY A 14 -16.15 8.09 5.06
N MET A 15 -16.18 7.08 5.92
CA MET A 15 -16.16 7.30 7.37
C MET A 15 -14.92 8.10 7.82
N TYR A 16 -15.13 9.03 8.76
CA TYR A 16 -14.04 9.81 9.34
C TYR A 16 -13.04 8.91 10.05
N SER A 17 -11.77 9.33 10.08
CA SER A 17 -10.71 8.51 10.66
C SER A 17 -10.81 8.40 12.17
N LEU A 18 -10.52 7.22 12.70
CA LEU A 18 -10.49 6.95 14.14
C LEU A 18 -9.05 6.85 14.63
N SER A 19 -8.80 7.23 15.89
CA SER A 19 -7.45 7.19 16.47
C SER A 19 -6.84 5.78 16.47
N GLY A 20 -7.66 4.75 16.69
CA GLY A 20 -7.20 3.35 16.72
C GLY A 20 -6.66 2.84 15.39
N GLU A 21 -7.05 3.44 14.27
CA GLU A 21 -6.59 3.03 12.94
C GLU A 21 -5.12 3.35 12.69
N PHE A 22 -4.58 4.31 13.46
CA PHE A 22 -3.19 4.74 13.37
C PHE A 22 -2.32 4.13 14.48
N ALA A 23 -2.87 3.22 15.29
CA ALA A 23 -2.20 2.69 16.47
C ALA A 23 -0.86 1.99 16.15
N TYR A 24 -0.72 1.49 14.92
CA TYR A 24 0.47 0.78 14.46
C TYR A 24 1.36 1.57 13.49
N ASP A 25 0.93 2.76 13.07
CA ASP A 25 1.65 3.57 12.08
C ASP A 25 2.86 4.25 12.73
N ARG A 26 4.06 3.96 12.19
CA ARG A 26 5.33 4.48 12.72
C ARG A 26 6.26 4.90 11.58
N PRO A 27 6.44 6.22 11.34
CA PRO A 27 5.66 7.33 11.90
C PRO A 27 4.23 7.37 11.35
N HIS A 28 3.37 8.18 11.96
CA HIS A 28 2.03 8.42 11.44
C HIS A 28 2.08 9.09 10.04
N LEU A 29 1.15 8.71 9.16
CA LEU A 29 1.05 9.26 7.79
C LEU A 29 -0.09 10.29 7.63
N TRP A 30 -0.36 11.03 8.70
CA TRP A 30 -1.34 12.11 8.68
C TRP A 30 -0.89 13.21 7.72
N GLY A 31 -1.82 13.63 6.86
CA GLY A 31 -1.51 14.66 5.88
C GLY A 31 -1.60 16.04 6.52
N SER A 32 -0.58 16.88 6.32
CA SER A 32 -0.64 18.30 6.67
C SER A 32 -1.18 19.17 5.52
N LYS A 33 -1.12 18.67 4.29
CA LYS A 33 -1.61 19.33 3.08
C LYS A 33 -2.29 18.32 2.15
N ARG A 34 -3.26 18.79 1.37
CA ARG A 34 -3.91 18.03 0.31
C ARG A 34 -3.75 18.73 -1.03
N THR A 35 -2.68 18.37 -1.74
CA THR A 35 -2.54 18.69 -3.17
C THR A 35 -3.35 17.69 -4.01
N GLY A 36 -3.29 16.41 -3.64
CA GLY A 36 -4.21 15.38 -4.09
C GLY A 36 -5.29 15.06 -3.05
N PRO A 37 -6.23 14.15 -3.36
CA PRO A 37 -7.27 13.70 -2.43
C PRO A 37 -6.71 12.96 -1.21
N ASP A 38 -7.53 12.76 -0.16
CA ASP A 38 -7.15 11.89 0.96
C ASP A 38 -7.13 10.42 0.54
N LEU A 39 -6.21 9.63 1.10
CA LEU A 39 -5.97 8.24 0.72
C LEU A 39 -6.45 7.22 1.76
N MET A 40 -6.90 7.65 2.96
CA MET A 40 -7.16 6.75 4.08
C MET A 40 -8.15 5.61 3.77
N ARG A 41 -9.02 5.79 2.78
CA ARG A 41 -10.06 4.82 2.39
C ARG A 41 -9.99 4.40 0.93
N VAL A 42 -8.84 4.63 0.28
CA VAL A 42 -8.72 4.45 -1.19
C VAL A 42 -8.95 3.01 -1.63
N GLY A 43 -8.61 2.03 -0.78
CA GLY A 43 -8.81 0.61 -1.02
C GLY A 43 -10.28 0.18 -1.11
N ASN A 44 -11.23 1.05 -0.74
CA ASN A 44 -12.66 0.77 -0.87
C ASN A 44 -13.21 1.02 -2.28
N TYR A 45 -12.54 1.83 -3.10
CA TYR A 45 -13.14 2.32 -4.35
C TYR A 45 -12.19 2.36 -5.56
N ARG A 46 -10.89 2.08 -5.40
CA ARG A 46 -9.95 1.95 -6.52
C ARG A 46 -9.52 0.51 -6.70
N THR A 47 -9.35 0.10 -7.95
CA THR A 47 -8.87 -1.22 -8.32
C THR A 47 -7.35 -1.21 -8.50
N THR A 48 -6.73 -2.39 -8.45
CA THR A 48 -5.31 -2.59 -8.77
C THR A 48 -4.93 -2.00 -10.13
N ASP A 49 -5.71 -2.29 -11.18
CA ASP A 49 -5.52 -1.74 -12.53
C ASP A 49 -5.63 -0.20 -12.57
N TRP A 50 -6.53 0.39 -11.78
CA TRP A 50 -6.61 1.84 -11.68
C TRP A 50 -5.34 2.42 -11.05
N HIS A 51 -4.87 1.84 -9.94
CA HIS A 51 -3.65 2.27 -9.27
C HIS A 51 -2.44 2.14 -10.16
N GLU A 52 -2.31 1.03 -10.88
CA GLU A 52 -1.26 0.77 -11.84
C GLU A 52 -1.17 1.88 -12.90
N ASN A 53 -2.24 2.10 -13.66
CA ASN A 53 -2.25 3.10 -14.72
C ASN A 53 -2.07 4.52 -14.17
N HIS A 54 -2.68 4.82 -13.02
CA HIS A 54 -2.56 6.13 -12.41
C HIS A 54 -1.14 6.40 -11.91
N MET A 55 -0.43 5.42 -11.39
CA MET A 55 0.98 5.59 -10.98
C MET A 55 1.92 5.69 -12.18
N LEU A 56 1.62 4.97 -13.27
CA LEU A 56 2.42 5.04 -14.49
C LEU A 56 2.27 6.39 -15.19
N ASN A 57 1.03 6.85 -15.37
CA ASN A 57 0.72 8.13 -15.99
C ASN A 57 -0.62 8.69 -15.44
N PRO A 58 -0.57 9.53 -14.39
CA PRO A 58 -1.78 10.06 -13.75
C PRO A 58 -2.71 10.79 -14.72
N ALA A 59 -2.15 11.54 -15.68
CA ALA A 59 -2.92 12.32 -16.64
C ALA A 59 -3.71 11.46 -17.65
N SER A 60 -3.31 10.20 -17.85
CA SER A 60 -4.03 9.26 -18.71
C SER A 60 -5.33 8.75 -18.09
N VAL A 61 -5.36 8.68 -16.75
CA VAL A 61 -6.52 8.18 -15.99
C VAL A 61 -7.40 9.33 -15.50
N VAL A 62 -6.77 10.42 -15.06
CA VAL A 62 -7.44 11.63 -14.60
C VAL A 62 -6.91 12.82 -15.39
N PRO A 63 -7.62 13.24 -16.46
CA PRO A 63 -7.22 14.40 -17.24
C PRO A 63 -7.05 15.64 -16.35
N GLY A 64 -5.91 16.33 -16.47
CA GLY A 64 -5.58 17.48 -15.64
C GLY A 64 -5.01 17.14 -14.25
N SER A 65 -4.68 15.88 -13.97
CA SER A 65 -3.96 15.50 -12.75
C SER A 65 -2.60 16.21 -12.69
N ILE A 66 -2.33 16.84 -11.55
CA ILE A 66 -1.05 17.47 -11.23
C ILE A 66 -0.08 16.53 -10.50
N MET A 67 -0.50 15.27 -10.28
CA MET A 67 0.35 14.27 -9.65
C MET A 67 1.53 13.91 -10.58
N PRO A 68 2.77 13.84 -10.08
CA PRO A 68 3.89 13.34 -10.86
C PRO A 68 3.71 11.87 -11.25
N ALA A 69 4.27 11.47 -12.39
CA ALA A 69 4.33 10.07 -12.79
C ALA A 69 5.44 9.33 -12.01
N TYR A 70 5.19 8.06 -11.67
CA TYR A 70 6.12 7.19 -10.91
C TYR A 70 6.56 5.93 -11.70
N PRO A 71 6.99 6.03 -12.98
CA PRO A 71 7.31 4.86 -13.81
C PRO A 71 8.52 4.06 -13.29
N PHE A 72 9.36 4.66 -12.44
CA PHE A 72 10.51 3.98 -11.85
C PHE A 72 10.10 2.87 -10.87
N LEU A 73 8.89 2.91 -10.31
CA LEU A 73 8.38 1.86 -9.41
C LEU A 73 8.13 0.53 -10.13
N PHE A 74 7.92 0.57 -11.44
CA PHE A 74 7.76 -0.62 -12.29
C PHE A 74 9.11 -1.27 -12.62
N LYS A 75 10.21 -0.52 -12.49
CA LYS A 75 11.56 -0.96 -12.86
C LYS A 75 12.36 -1.52 -11.69
N LYS A 76 12.10 -1.05 -10.47
CA LYS A 76 12.86 -1.42 -9.27
C LYS A 76 12.18 -2.54 -8.49
N ASN A 77 12.98 -3.40 -7.89
CA ASN A 77 12.49 -4.45 -6.99
C ASN A 77 12.26 -3.89 -5.59
N ALA A 78 11.28 -4.46 -4.90
CA ALA A 78 11.01 -4.20 -3.49
C ALA A 78 12.09 -4.89 -2.64
N ASP A 79 12.58 -4.18 -1.62
CA ASP A 79 13.55 -4.70 -0.66
C ASP A 79 12.80 -5.31 0.53
N ILE A 80 12.50 -6.61 0.42
CA ILE A 80 11.71 -7.34 1.42
C ILE A 80 12.53 -7.60 2.70
N GLU A 81 13.84 -7.76 2.56
CA GLU A 81 14.75 -8.01 3.68
C GLU A 81 14.79 -6.81 4.64
N THR A 82 14.98 -5.61 4.09
CA THR A 82 14.93 -4.37 4.89
C THR A 82 13.55 -4.15 5.49
N ALA A 83 12.47 -4.37 4.71
CA ALA A 83 11.10 -4.24 5.21
C ALA A 83 10.80 -5.21 6.38
N TYR A 84 11.27 -6.46 6.30
CA TYR A 84 11.15 -7.42 7.38
C TYR A 84 11.93 -7.01 8.63
N ALA A 85 13.16 -6.50 8.47
CA ALA A 85 13.97 -5.99 9.57
C ALA A 85 13.29 -4.81 10.29
N GLU A 86 12.65 -3.91 9.53
CA GLU A 86 11.85 -2.82 10.08
C GLU A 86 10.61 -3.33 10.83
N ALA A 87 9.86 -4.27 10.23
CA ALA A 87 8.70 -4.88 10.87
C ALA A 87 9.06 -5.61 12.18
N LEU A 88 10.20 -6.31 12.19
CA LEU A 88 10.75 -6.96 13.39
C LEU A 88 11.11 -5.93 14.47
N THR A 89 11.66 -4.78 14.07
CA THR A 89 11.94 -3.67 14.98
C THR A 89 10.64 -3.10 15.55
N VAL A 90 9.63 -2.90 14.72
CA VAL A 90 8.30 -2.40 15.14
C VAL A 90 7.62 -3.37 16.12
N LYS A 91 7.73 -4.67 15.87
CA LYS A 91 7.29 -5.72 16.78
C LYS A 91 8.01 -5.64 18.13
N LYS A 92 9.35 -5.65 18.13
CA LYS A 92 10.17 -5.80 19.35
C LYS A 92 10.26 -4.52 20.19
N VAL A 93 10.41 -3.37 19.56
CA VAL A 93 10.69 -2.10 20.25
C VAL A 93 9.40 -1.41 20.68
N PHE A 94 8.37 -1.48 19.84
CA PHE A 94 7.12 -0.75 20.06
C PHE A 94 5.96 -1.67 20.43
N ASN A 95 6.24 -2.94 20.74
CA ASN A 95 5.28 -3.97 21.14
C ASN A 95 4.06 -4.01 20.21
N THR A 96 4.29 -3.87 18.89
CA THR A 96 3.21 -4.10 17.92
C THR A 96 2.89 -5.59 17.96
N PRO A 97 1.62 -5.98 18.10
CA PRO A 97 1.22 -7.34 18.47
C PRO A 97 1.28 -8.33 17.29
N TYR A 98 2.42 -8.38 16.59
CA TYR A 98 2.68 -9.42 15.60
C TYR A 98 2.86 -10.78 16.30
N ASP A 99 2.35 -11.83 15.67
CA ASP A 99 2.36 -13.21 16.20
C ASP A 99 1.56 -13.41 17.50
N GLU A 100 0.71 -12.44 17.86
CA GLU A 100 -0.28 -12.59 18.92
C GLU A 100 -1.57 -13.24 18.40
N LYS A 101 -2.42 -13.71 19.33
CA LYS A 101 -3.71 -14.30 18.98
C LYS A 101 -4.57 -13.29 18.22
N ASP A 102 -5.15 -13.72 17.09
CA ASP A 102 -6.01 -12.92 16.20
C ASP A 102 -5.29 -11.73 15.51
N MET A 103 -3.95 -11.70 15.54
CA MET A 103 -3.13 -10.69 14.87
C MET A 103 -2.29 -11.28 13.73
N PRO A 104 -1.77 -10.46 12.80
CA PRO A 104 -0.93 -10.94 11.71
C PRO A 104 0.34 -11.63 12.21
N ALA A 105 0.67 -12.76 11.57
CA ALA A 105 1.92 -13.46 11.84
C ALA A 105 3.07 -12.81 11.05
N LEU A 106 4.11 -12.36 11.76
CA LEU A 106 5.38 -11.96 11.13
C LEU A 106 6.25 -13.21 10.89
N GLY A 107 6.27 -14.14 11.85
CA GLY A 107 6.99 -15.41 11.72
C GLY A 107 8.48 -15.26 11.45
N THR A 108 9.04 -16.21 10.69
CA THR A 108 10.42 -16.13 10.17
C THR A 108 10.47 -15.38 8.85
N LEU A 109 11.67 -14.97 8.45
CA LEU A 109 11.89 -14.34 7.14
C LEU A 109 11.41 -15.22 5.98
N GLU A 110 11.63 -16.53 6.03
CA GLU A 110 11.16 -17.47 5.01
C GLU A 110 9.63 -17.50 4.92
N GLN A 111 8.94 -17.48 6.07
CA GLN A 111 7.49 -17.43 6.13
C GLN A 111 6.96 -16.09 5.60
N THR A 112 7.59 -14.97 5.97
CA THR A 112 7.25 -13.65 5.42
C THR A 112 7.42 -13.64 3.91
N ASN A 113 8.54 -14.16 3.38
CA ASN A 113 8.79 -14.21 1.94
C ASN A 113 7.72 -15.04 1.21
N ALA A 114 7.26 -16.14 1.80
CA ALA A 114 6.16 -16.92 1.24
C ALA A 114 4.83 -16.14 1.24
N ASN A 115 4.50 -15.48 2.35
CA ASN A 115 3.27 -14.66 2.47
C ASN A 115 3.27 -13.49 1.50
N VAL A 116 4.37 -12.73 1.44
CA VAL A 116 4.57 -11.61 0.52
C VAL A 116 4.41 -12.06 -0.93
N LYS A 117 4.97 -13.23 -1.28
CA LYS A 117 4.81 -13.78 -2.63
C LYS A 117 3.35 -14.17 -2.93
N ALA A 118 2.62 -14.72 -1.97
CA ALA A 118 1.21 -15.06 -2.13
C ALA A 118 0.33 -13.81 -2.31
N GLU A 119 0.54 -12.78 -1.49
CA GLU A 119 -0.17 -11.50 -1.63
C GLU A 119 0.17 -10.79 -2.94
N ALA A 120 1.46 -10.77 -3.31
CA ALA A 120 1.91 -10.23 -4.58
C ALA A 120 1.27 -10.95 -5.78
N ALA A 121 1.11 -12.28 -5.72
CA ALA A 121 0.45 -13.05 -6.78
C ALA A 121 -0.98 -12.56 -7.04
N ALA A 122 -1.77 -12.36 -5.98
CA ALA A 122 -3.15 -11.89 -6.08
C ALA A 122 -3.25 -10.47 -6.69
N ILE A 123 -2.26 -9.63 -6.42
CA ILE A 123 -2.21 -8.28 -7.00
C ILE A 123 -1.79 -8.35 -8.46
N VAL A 124 -0.71 -9.07 -8.78
CA VAL A 124 -0.14 -9.19 -10.13
C VAL A 124 -1.13 -9.84 -11.10
N GLU A 125 -1.97 -10.77 -10.63
CA GLU A 125 -3.07 -11.34 -11.44
C GLU A 125 -4.02 -10.26 -11.97
N ASN A 126 -4.26 -9.22 -11.17
CA ASN A 126 -5.15 -8.10 -11.51
C ASN A 126 -4.44 -6.93 -12.21
N MET A 127 -3.12 -7.03 -12.47
CA MET A 127 -2.34 -6.02 -13.19
C MET A 127 -2.35 -6.27 -14.70
N LYS A 128 -2.10 -5.22 -15.49
CA LYS A 128 -2.00 -5.28 -16.95
C LYS A 128 -0.58 -5.22 -17.48
N ASP A 129 0.38 -4.68 -16.72
CA ASP A 129 1.76 -4.53 -17.16
C ASP A 129 2.47 -5.89 -17.26
N GLU A 130 2.80 -6.27 -18.50
CA GLU A 130 3.46 -7.53 -18.82
C GLU A 130 4.90 -7.62 -18.28
N GLN A 131 5.58 -6.48 -18.07
CA GLN A 131 6.93 -6.48 -17.48
C GLN A 131 6.85 -6.84 -16.00
N VAL A 132 5.84 -6.35 -15.28
CA VAL A 132 5.62 -6.69 -13.87
C VAL A 132 5.26 -8.17 -13.72
N LYS A 133 4.36 -8.69 -14.57
CA LYS A 133 4.03 -10.13 -14.61
C LYS A 133 5.24 -11.00 -14.90
N SER A 134 6.03 -10.61 -15.89
CA SER A 134 7.26 -11.33 -16.27
C SER A 134 8.31 -11.30 -15.17
N ALA A 135 8.45 -10.18 -14.46
CA ALA A 135 9.34 -10.06 -13.32
C ALA A 135 8.89 -10.96 -12.16
N PHE A 136 7.58 -10.96 -11.86
CA PHE A 136 7.01 -11.83 -10.83
C PHE A 136 7.22 -13.32 -11.14
N ALA A 137 7.07 -13.72 -12.41
CA ALA A 137 7.36 -15.09 -12.85
C ALA A 137 8.83 -15.50 -12.63
N LYS A 138 9.76 -14.55 -12.64
CA LYS A 138 11.18 -14.76 -12.30
C LYS A 138 11.45 -14.74 -10.79
N GLY A 139 10.43 -14.49 -9.96
CA GLY A 139 10.54 -14.34 -8.52
C GLY A 139 10.87 -12.93 -8.04
N GLU A 140 10.87 -11.93 -8.93
CA GLU A 140 11.11 -10.54 -8.58
C GLU A 140 9.81 -9.81 -8.28
N ILE A 141 9.72 -9.17 -7.11
CA ILE A 141 8.57 -8.33 -6.76
C ILE A 141 8.92 -6.87 -7.01
N ARG A 142 8.16 -6.20 -7.88
CA ARG A 142 8.37 -4.79 -8.20
C ARG A 142 7.83 -3.88 -7.10
N GLN A 143 8.46 -2.71 -6.91
CA GLN A 143 8.03 -1.73 -5.90
C GLN A 143 6.57 -1.29 -6.08
N ILE A 144 6.09 -1.22 -7.33
CA ILE A 144 4.70 -0.90 -7.62
C ILE A 144 3.72 -1.90 -7.00
N VAL A 145 4.06 -3.19 -6.96
CA VAL A 145 3.20 -4.24 -6.38
C VAL A 145 3.05 -4.01 -4.87
N ALA A 146 4.15 -3.71 -4.19
CA ALA A 146 4.14 -3.40 -2.76
C ALA A 146 3.36 -2.11 -2.45
N LEU A 147 3.50 -1.08 -3.30
CA LEU A 147 2.73 0.16 -3.14
C LEU A 147 1.22 -0.08 -3.32
N ILE A 148 0.83 -0.88 -4.31
CA ILE A 148 -0.59 -1.22 -4.54
C ILE A 148 -1.13 -2.05 -3.37
N ALA A 149 -0.36 -3.00 -2.85
CA ALA A 149 -0.72 -3.78 -1.66
C ALA A 149 -1.08 -2.85 -0.48
N TYR A 150 -0.22 -1.86 -0.24
CA TYR A 150 -0.44 -0.86 0.79
C TYR A 150 -1.68 0.01 0.51
N LEU A 151 -1.88 0.51 -0.71
CA LEU A 151 -3.05 1.33 -1.02
C LEU A 151 -4.36 0.54 -0.91
N ASN A 152 -4.34 -0.75 -1.26
CA ASN A 152 -5.49 -1.64 -1.14
C ASN A 152 -5.82 -1.98 0.33
N SER A 153 -4.86 -1.89 1.26
CA SER A 153 -5.11 -2.13 2.68
C SER A 153 -5.78 -0.95 3.39
N LEU A 154 -5.72 0.26 2.80
CA LEU A 154 -6.37 1.47 3.32
C LEU A 154 -7.89 1.44 3.07
N LYS A 155 -8.63 0.78 3.98
CA LYS A 155 -10.09 0.59 3.94
C LYS A 155 -10.80 1.22 5.13
#